data_AF-A0A6N8YWM4-F1
#
_entry.id   AF-A0A6N8YWM4-F1
#
_cell.length_a   1.000
_cell.length_b   1.000
_cell.length_c   1.000
_cell.angle_alpha   90.00
_cell.angle_beta   90.00
_cell.angle_gamma   90.00
#
_symmetry.space_group_name_H-M   'P 1'
#
loop_
_entity.id
_entity.type
_entity.pdbx_description
1 polymer ?
#
loop_
_entity_poly.entity_id
_entity_poly.type
_entity_poly.pdbx_seq_one_letter_code
_entity_poly.pdbx_strand_id
1 'polypeptide(L)'
;MARVEGEVSAERGPFSLFALLEREDWNEHDNFPVGHSWHLFVAAPWIWEDERMAWKYLWELTKPYEDGWNPFERHLRVEVVKPTHRYLEEVWEYCGTENGMVEVHDVDILDITARRGYIFAAQRPDNFDEIRQAAQQELDRERERQEQLAKENRARFKAEMQARGRP
;
A
#
# COMPACT_ATOMS: atom_id res chain seq x y z
N MET A 1 9.06 -11.02 12.46
CA MET A 1 8.62 -9.72 11.89
C MET A 1 9.45 -8.54 12.39
N ALA A 2 9.52 -8.24 13.70
CA ALA A 2 10.35 -7.11 14.19
C ALA A 2 11.84 -7.18 13.77
N ARG A 3 12.46 -8.37 13.86
CA ARG A 3 13.84 -8.58 13.38
C ARG A 3 14.00 -8.30 11.88
N VAL A 4 13.01 -8.70 11.11
CA VAL A 4 12.99 -8.60 9.64
C VAL A 4 12.85 -7.16 9.20
N GLU A 5 11.91 -6.45 9.83
CA GLU A 5 11.73 -5.01 9.66
C GLU A 5 13.06 -4.28 9.94
N GLY A 6 13.69 -4.53 11.10
CA GLY A 6 14.94 -3.87 11.48
C GLY A 6 16.13 -4.17 10.57
N GLU A 7 16.30 -5.43 10.13
CA GLU A 7 17.36 -5.80 9.19
C GLU A 7 17.23 -5.03 7.86
N VAL A 8 16.00 -4.78 7.41
CA VAL A 8 15.75 -4.12 6.12
C VAL A 8 15.71 -2.62 6.22
N SER A 9 15.17 -2.08 7.30
CA SER A 9 15.31 -0.66 7.62
C SER A 9 16.79 -0.25 7.67
N ALA A 10 17.69 -1.14 8.13
CA ALA A 10 19.13 -0.91 8.10
C ALA A 10 19.77 -0.95 6.69
N GLU A 11 19.26 -1.77 5.77
CA GLU A 11 19.81 -1.90 4.41
C GLU A 11 19.22 -0.86 3.44
N ARG A 12 17.92 -0.60 3.51
CA ARG A 12 17.13 0.13 2.51
C ARG A 12 16.57 1.45 3.01
N GLY A 13 16.64 1.68 4.31
CA GLY A 13 16.01 2.81 4.97
C GLY A 13 14.61 2.48 5.51
N PRO A 14 14.07 3.39 6.32
CA PRO A 14 12.92 3.12 7.17
C PRO A 14 11.64 2.79 6.41
N PHE A 15 10.81 1.93 7.00
CA PHE A 15 9.41 1.80 6.61
C PHE A 15 8.59 2.99 7.12
N SER A 16 7.70 3.49 6.28
CA SER A 16 6.63 4.39 6.69
C SER A 16 5.49 3.63 7.38
N LEU A 17 5.26 2.38 6.97
CA LEU A 17 4.40 1.43 7.67
C LEU A 17 4.91 0.01 7.46
N PHE A 18 4.96 -0.76 8.54
CA PHE A 18 5.11 -2.21 8.49
C PHE A 18 4.18 -2.82 9.53
N ALA A 19 3.03 -3.32 9.10
CA ALA A 19 1.97 -3.79 10.00
C ALA A 19 1.39 -5.13 9.55
N LEU A 20 1.19 -6.05 10.50
CA LEU A 20 0.58 -7.35 10.28
C LEU A 20 -0.74 -7.42 11.06
N LEU A 21 -1.86 -7.43 10.35
CA LEU A 21 -3.20 -7.31 10.91
C LEU A 21 -4.01 -8.58 10.61
N GLU A 22 -4.68 -9.12 11.62
CA GLU A 22 -5.63 -10.23 11.48
C GLU A 22 -7.01 -9.64 11.17
N ARG A 23 -7.48 -9.83 9.94
CA ARG A 23 -8.74 -9.27 9.49
C ARG A 23 -9.91 -10.06 10.05
N GLU A 24 -10.94 -9.34 10.48
CA GLU A 24 -12.22 -9.93 10.84
C GLU A 24 -13.08 -10.07 9.57
N ASP A 25 -12.81 -11.10 8.77
CA ASP A 25 -13.66 -11.43 7.63
C ASP A 25 -14.93 -12.14 8.12
N TRP A 26 -16.04 -11.41 8.25
CA TRP A 26 -17.36 -12.03 8.38
C TRP A 26 -17.83 -12.53 7.01
N ASN A 27 -17.79 -13.83 6.77
CA ASN A 27 -18.35 -14.41 5.55
C ASN A 27 -19.80 -14.86 5.77
N GLU A 28 -20.78 -14.01 5.43
CA GLU A 28 -22.19 -14.40 5.35
C GLU A 28 -22.55 -15.07 4.01
N HIS A 29 -21.67 -15.03 3.00
CA HIS A 29 -22.00 -15.43 1.63
C HIS A 29 -21.24 -16.63 1.05
N ASP A 30 -20.23 -17.17 1.72
CA ASP A 30 -19.49 -18.33 1.23
C ASP A 30 -19.51 -19.45 2.27
N ASN A 31 -19.97 -20.64 1.87
CA ASN A 31 -20.05 -21.88 2.67
C ASN A 31 -18.66 -22.46 3.08
N PHE A 32 -17.65 -21.62 3.25
CA PHE A 32 -16.33 -21.99 3.76
C PHE A 32 -16.05 -21.21 5.05
N PRO A 33 -15.58 -21.87 6.12
CA PRO A 33 -15.08 -21.17 7.29
C PRO A 33 -13.81 -20.44 6.86
N VAL A 34 -13.92 -19.15 6.56
CA VAL A 34 -12.75 -18.32 6.26
C VAL A 34 -12.09 -18.04 7.61
N GLY A 35 -11.17 -18.93 7.97
CA GLY A 35 -10.36 -18.77 9.16
C GLY A 35 -9.50 -17.51 9.05
N HIS A 36 -9.10 -16.99 10.21
CA HIS A 36 -8.12 -15.92 10.44
C HIS A 36 -7.22 -15.63 9.22
N SER A 37 -7.56 -14.58 8.47
CA SER A 37 -6.76 -14.09 7.34
C SER A 37 -5.82 -13.00 7.85
N TRP A 38 -4.54 -13.10 7.50
CA TRP A 38 -3.54 -12.11 7.90
C TRP A 38 -3.23 -11.20 6.72
N HIS A 39 -3.18 -9.89 6.96
CA HIS A 39 -2.79 -8.88 6.00
C HIS A 39 -1.51 -8.20 6.47
N LEU A 40 -0.47 -8.26 5.64
CA LEU A 40 0.76 -7.51 5.83
C LEU A 40 0.71 -6.24 4.99
N PHE A 41 0.58 -5.09 5.64
CA PHE A 41 0.68 -3.79 5.01
C PHE A 41 2.10 -3.27 5.08
N VAL A 42 2.61 -2.84 3.94
CA VAL A 42 3.97 -2.30 3.83
C VAL A 42 3.95 -1.00 3.05
N ALA A 43 4.52 0.05 3.62
CA ALA A 43 4.77 1.32 2.96
C ALA A 43 6.20 1.76 3.26
N ALA A 44 6.95 2.10 2.21
CA ALA A 44 8.25 2.75 2.34
C ALA A 44 8.58 3.52 1.05
N PRO A 45 9.32 4.64 1.09
CA PRO A 45 9.70 5.39 -0.11
C PRO A 45 10.44 4.53 -1.15
N TRP A 46 11.40 3.72 -0.70
CA TRP A 46 12.22 2.86 -1.56
C TRP A 46 11.42 1.76 -2.29
N ILE A 47 10.23 1.39 -1.78
CA ILE A 47 9.35 0.43 -2.47
C ILE A 47 8.83 1.01 -3.79
N TRP A 48 8.61 2.32 -3.82
CA TRP A 48 8.07 3.01 -5.00
C TRP A 48 9.15 3.40 -6.00
N GLU A 49 10.40 3.42 -5.57
CA GLU A 49 11.55 3.64 -6.46
C GLU A 49 11.89 2.38 -7.29
N ASP A 50 11.72 1.18 -6.71
CA ASP A 50 11.91 -0.11 -7.40
C ASP A 50 10.90 -1.17 -6.95
N GLU A 51 9.69 -1.09 -7.53
CA GLU A 51 8.58 -1.98 -7.19
C GLU A 51 8.91 -3.46 -7.42
N ARG A 52 9.71 -3.77 -8.46
CA ARG A 52 10.08 -5.16 -8.79
C ARG A 52 11.01 -5.75 -7.74
N MET A 53 11.98 -4.97 -7.27
CA MET A 53 12.87 -5.40 -6.20
C MET A 53 12.12 -5.49 -4.87
N ALA A 54 11.20 -4.58 -4.61
CA ALA A 54 10.35 -4.60 -3.42
C ALA A 54 9.50 -5.87 -3.34
N TRP A 55 8.82 -6.26 -4.44
CA TRP A 55 8.04 -7.50 -4.47
C TRP A 55 8.89 -8.75 -4.28
N LYS A 56 10.10 -8.77 -4.86
CA LYS A 56 11.03 -9.88 -4.64
C LYS A 56 11.38 -10.02 -3.16
N TYR A 57 11.64 -8.90 -2.48
CA TYR A 57 11.91 -8.87 -1.05
C TYR A 57 10.70 -9.30 -0.22
N LEU A 58 9.53 -8.70 -0.47
CA LEU A 58 8.29 -9.02 0.24
C LEU A 58 7.95 -10.52 0.10
N TRP A 59 8.18 -11.11 -1.07
CA TRP A 59 8.01 -12.54 -1.29
C TRP A 59 8.94 -13.38 -0.42
N GLU A 60 10.21 -13.00 -0.28
CA GLU A 60 11.15 -13.68 0.64
C GLU A 60 10.66 -13.62 2.09
N LEU A 61 10.01 -12.53 2.52
CA LEU A 61 9.44 -12.42 3.88
C LEU A 61 8.28 -13.38 4.14
N THR A 62 7.57 -13.78 3.09
CA THR A 62 6.43 -14.70 3.21
C THR A 62 6.84 -16.17 3.23
N LYS A 63 8.14 -16.47 2.99
CA LYS A 63 8.62 -17.84 3.03
C LYS A 63 8.60 -18.38 4.47
N PRO A 64 8.30 -19.67 4.65
CA PRO A 64 8.36 -20.29 5.96
C PRO A 64 9.77 -20.13 6.55
N TYR A 65 9.87 -19.62 7.78
CA TYR A 65 11.13 -19.66 8.52
C TYR A 65 11.47 -21.12 8.88
N GLU A 66 12.77 -21.44 8.91
CA GLU A 66 13.30 -22.79 9.19
C GLU A 66 12.81 -23.38 10.54
N ASP A 67 12.30 -22.53 11.43
CA ASP A 67 11.85 -22.88 12.78
C ASP A 67 10.43 -23.47 12.83
N GLY A 68 9.78 -23.68 11.68
CA GLY A 68 8.48 -24.35 11.58
C GLY A 68 7.28 -23.55 12.09
N TRP A 69 7.49 -22.37 12.69
CA TRP A 69 6.41 -21.43 12.98
C TRP A 69 6.18 -20.54 11.76
N ASN A 70 5.18 -20.90 10.96
CA ASN A 70 4.73 -20.08 9.86
C ASN A 70 3.35 -19.48 10.18
N PRO A 71 3.26 -18.21 10.65
CA PRO A 71 1.96 -17.55 10.78
C PRO A 71 1.20 -17.45 9.44
N PHE A 72 1.88 -17.73 8.32
CA PHE A 72 1.38 -17.73 6.95
C PHE A 72 0.88 -19.11 6.47
N GLU A 73 0.78 -20.13 7.32
CA GLU A 73 0.08 -21.39 7.00
C GLU A 73 -1.42 -21.18 6.70
N ARG A 74 -1.96 -20.00 7.01
CA ARG A 74 -3.30 -19.55 6.62
C ARG A 74 -3.19 -18.19 5.93
N HIS A 75 -3.55 -18.17 4.64
CA HIS A 75 -3.79 -17.01 3.78
C HIS A 75 -3.20 -15.66 4.26
N LEU A 76 -1.92 -15.43 3.96
CA LEU A 76 -1.30 -14.10 4.09
C LEU A 76 -1.53 -13.31 2.80
N ARG A 77 -2.11 -12.12 2.92
CA ARG A 77 -2.14 -11.12 1.85
C ARG A 77 -1.07 -10.06 2.12
N VAL A 78 -0.25 -9.74 1.12
CA VAL A 78 0.68 -8.62 1.21
C VAL A 78 0.12 -7.46 0.41
N GLU A 79 0.03 -6.30 1.03
CA GLU A 79 -0.50 -5.09 0.45
C GLU A 79 0.53 -3.96 0.54
N VAL A 80 0.95 -3.47 -0.62
CA VAL A 80 1.89 -2.36 -0.74
C VAL A 80 1.09 -1.06 -0.80
N VAL A 81 1.36 -0.18 0.16
CA VAL A 81 0.67 1.10 0.31
C VAL A 81 1.61 2.23 -0.09
N LYS A 82 1.07 3.26 -0.74
CA LYS A 82 1.81 4.48 -1.04
C LYS A 82 2.21 5.18 0.27
N PRO A 83 3.46 5.60 0.48
CA PRO A 83 3.85 6.40 1.63
C PRO A 83 3.03 7.68 1.80
N THR A 84 2.46 8.21 0.72
CA THR A 84 1.56 9.38 0.72
C THR A 84 0.09 9.02 0.88
N HIS A 85 -0.24 7.78 1.23
CA HIS A 85 -1.61 7.36 1.38
C HIS A 85 -2.23 8.05 2.60
N ARG A 86 -3.41 8.66 2.43
CA ARG A 86 -4.06 9.48 3.47
C ARG A 86 -4.22 8.78 4.82
N TYR A 87 -4.53 7.48 4.80
CA TYR A 87 -4.70 6.69 6.03
C TYR A 87 -3.40 6.43 6.79
N LEU A 88 -2.23 6.61 6.15
CA LEU A 88 -0.98 6.50 6.88
C LEU A 88 -0.78 7.66 7.85
N GLU A 89 -1.29 8.85 7.54
CA GLU A 89 -1.24 10.00 8.46
C GLU A 89 -1.96 9.66 9.77
N GLU A 90 -3.17 9.08 9.68
CA GLU A 90 -3.94 8.63 10.85
C GLU A 90 -3.22 7.53 11.63
N VAL A 91 -2.57 6.57 10.94
CA VAL A 91 -1.82 5.49 11.60
C VAL A 91 -0.57 6.03 12.32
N TRP A 92 0.11 7.03 11.75
CA TRP A 92 1.26 7.68 12.40
C TRP A 92 0.85 8.47 13.64
N GLU A 93 -0.31 9.15 13.59
CA GLU A 93 -0.85 9.86 14.74
C GLU A 93 -1.29 8.89 15.86
N TYR A 94 -1.88 7.75 15.49
CA TYR A 94 -2.44 6.80 16.45
C TYR A 94 -1.38 5.88 17.10
N CYS A 95 -0.36 5.46 16.36
CA CYS A 95 0.59 4.42 16.79
C CYS A 95 2.06 4.75 16.50
N GLY A 96 2.39 6.02 16.23
CA GLY A 96 3.73 6.48 15.86
C GLY A 96 4.85 5.75 16.60
N THR A 97 5.57 4.90 15.88
CA THR A 97 6.66 4.06 16.40
C THR A 97 7.77 3.98 15.36
N GLU A 98 8.94 4.52 15.71
CA GLU A 98 10.11 4.52 14.83
C GLU A 98 10.73 3.12 14.70
N ASN A 99 10.78 2.38 15.81
CA ASN A 99 11.24 0.99 15.89
C ASN A 99 10.59 0.32 17.11
N GLY A 100 9.64 -0.60 16.89
CA GLY A 100 9.02 -1.32 18.00
C GLY A 100 7.73 -2.03 17.62
N MET A 101 7.37 -3.07 18.38
CA MET A 101 6.13 -3.83 18.15
C MET A 101 5.02 -3.29 19.06
N VAL A 102 4.00 -2.68 18.46
CA VAL A 102 2.75 -2.30 19.13
C VAL A 102 1.70 -3.33 18.77
N GLU A 103 1.17 -4.02 19.78
CA GLU A 103 -0.01 -4.87 19.59
C GLU A 103 -1.27 -3.99 19.57
N VAL A 104 -2.12 -4.20 18.57
CA VAL A 104 -3.39 -3.50 18.40
C VAL A 104 -4.54 -4.49 18.41
N HIS A 105 -5.69 -4.07 18.92
CA HIS A 105 -6.91 -4.88 19.00
C HIS A 105 -8.11 -4.06 18.58
N ASP A 106 -9.02 -4.69 17.84
CA ASP A 106 -10.29 -4.11 17.41
C ASP A 106 -10.11 -2.71 16.78
N VAL A 107 -9.19 -2.61 15.81
CA VAL A 107 -8.85 -1.35 15.13
C VAL A 107 -9.26 -1.37 13.67
N ASP A 108 -9.69 -0.22 13.17
CA ASP A 108 -9.89 0.02 11.75
C ASP A 108 -8.66 0.71 11.18
N ILE A 109 -7.93 0.04 10.29
CA ILE A 109 -6.72 0.57 9.63
C ILE A 109 -6.81 0.24 8.15
N LEU A 110 -6.57 1.23 7.27
CA LEU A 110 -6.50 1.01 5.81
C LEU A 110 -7.74 0.28 5.25
N ASP A 111 -8.93 0.70 5.70
CA ASP A 111 -10.24 0.11 5.35
C ASP A 111 -10.41 -1.37 5.75
N ILE A 112 -9.57 -1.90 6.65
CA ILE A 112 -9.78 -3.20 7.27
C ILE A 112 -10.12 -3.08 8.75
N THR A 113 -11.13 -3.84 9.18
CA THR A 113 -11.41 -4.08 10.59
C THR A 113 -10.55 -5.24 11.06
N ALA A 114 -9.58 -4.94 11.92
CA ALA A 114 -8.64 -5.90 12.45
C ALA A 114 -9.01 -6.26 13.89
N ARG A 115 -9.29 -7.55 14.13
CA ARG A 115 -9.54 -8.07 15.49
C ARG A 115 -8.30 -7.93 16.37
N ARG A 116 -7.13 -8.22 15.78
CA ARG A 116 -5.83 -7.98 16.41
C ARG A 116 -4.76 -7.77 15.37
N GLY A 117 -3.62 -7.22 15.77
CA GLY A 117 -2.50 -7.05 14.88
C GLY A 117 -1.27 -6.52 15.57
N TYR A 118 -0.21 -6.36 14.79
CA TYR A 118 1.09 -5.88 15.24
C TYR A 118 1.59 -4.82 14.26
N ILE A 119 1.86 -3.63 14.77
CA ILE A 119 2.53 -2.55 14.04
C ILE A 119 3.99 -2.56 14.48
N PHE A 120 4.90 -2.78 13.54
CA PHE A 120 6.34 -2.87 13.79
C PHE A 120 7.08 -1.56 13.47
N ALA A 121 6.55 -0.81 12.51
CA ALA A 121 7.01 0.53 12.15
C ALA A 121 5.81 1.34 11.67
N ALA A 122 5.69 2.57 12.15
CA ALA A 122 4.71 3.53 11.69
C ALA A 122 5.30 4.93 11.92
N GLN A 123 5.92 5.48 10.89
CA GLN A 123 6.58 6.77 10.97
C GLN A 123 6.39 7.55 9.68
N ARG A 124 6.22 8.87 9.83
CA ARG A 124 6.23 9.78 8.69
C ARG A 124 7.65 9.81 8.13
N PRO A 125 7.85 9.50 6.84
CA PRO A 125 9.19 9.60 6.25
C PRO A 125 9.66 11.05 6.22
N ASP A 126 10.95 11.29 6.44
CA ASP A 126 11.52 12.65 6.51
C ASP A 126 11.30 13.46 5.23
N ASN A 127 11.29 12.79 4.07
CA ASN A 127 11.05 13.37 2.77
C ASN A 127 9.55 13.35 2.36
N PHE A 128 8.63 13.15 3.30
CA PHE A 128 7.19 13.03 2.99
C PHE A 128 6.65 14.18 2.16
N ASP A 129 7.04 15.42 2.47
CA ASP A 129 6.55 16.60 1.76
C ASP A 129 7.04 16.63 0.31
N GLU A 130 8.26 16.16 0.06
CA GLU A 130 8.82 16.02 -1.30
C GLU A 130 8.08 14.93 -2.08
N ILE A 131 7.84 13.77 -1.47
CA ILE A 131 7.09 12.67 -2.09
C ILE A 131 5.65 13.12 -2.40
N ARG A 132 5.01 13.85 -1.48
CA ARG A 132 3.66 14.39 -1.67
C ARG A 132 3.61 15.41 -2.81
N GLN A 133 4.58 16.31 -2.90
CA GLN A 133 4.67 17.27 -3.99
C GLN A 133 4.88 16.57 -5.34
N ALA A 134 5.77 15.58 -5.41
CA ALA A 134 6.01 14.80 -6.61
C ALA A 134 4.74 14.07 -7.08
N ALA A 135 4.02 13.44 -6.15
CA ALA A 135 2.75 12.76 -6.45
C ALA A 135 1.68 13.72 -6.98
N GLN A 136 1.57 14.93 -6.42
CA GLN A 136 0.63 15.94 -6.89
C GLN A 136 0.99 16.44 -8.30
N GLN A 137 2.26 16.69 -8.56
CA GLN A 137 2.73 17.10 -9.90
C GLN A 137 2.45 16.03 -10.96
N GLU A 138 2.58 14.76 -10.61
CA GLU A 138 2.28 13.66 -11.55
C GLU A 138 0.79 13.58 -11.87
N LEU A 139 -0.08 13.73 -10.87
CA LEU A 139 -1.53 13.81 -11.06
C LEU A 139 -1.93 15.00 -11.95
N ASP A 140 -1.33 16.17 -11.71
CA ASP A 140 -1.61 17.37 -12.51
C ASP A 140 -1.17 17.18 -13.97
N ARG A 141 0.02 16.59 -14.20
CA ARG A 141 0.51 16.25 -15.55
C ARG A 141 -0.41 15.25 -16.26
N GLU A 142 -0.88 14.23 -15.57
CA GLU A 142 -1.78 13.25 -16.17
C GLU A 142 -3.13 13.89 -16.52
N ARG A 143 -3.66 14.75 -15.65
CA ARG A 143 -4.88 15.52 -15.94
C ARG A 143 -4.72 16.41 -17.17
N GLU A 144 -3.59 17.12 -17.29
CA GLU A 144 -3.30 17.94 -18.47
C GLU A 144 -3.22 17.09 -19.76
N ARG A 145 -2.60 15.91 -19.71
CA ARG A 145 -2.57 14.98 -20.85
C ARG A 145 -3.97 14.52 -21.24
N GLN A 146 -4.81 14.17 -20.26
CA GLN A 146 -6.19 13.74 -20.52
C GLN A 146 -7.04 14.87 -21.12
N GLU A 147 -6.88 16.10 -20.63
CA GLU A 147 -7.54 17.28 -21.19
C GLU A 147 -7.07 17.57 -22.63
N GLN A 148 -5.78 17.40 -22.91
CA GLN A 148 -5.22 17.56 -24.26
C GLN A 148 -5.75 16.49 -25.21
N LEU A 149 -5.75 15.22 -24.80
CA LEU A 149 -6.33 14.11 -25.57
C LEU A 149 -7.82 14.33 -25.85
N ALA A 150 -8.58 14.81 -24.85
CA ALA A 150 -9.99 15.12 -25.03
C ALA A 150 -10.22 16.25 -26.04
N LYS A 151 -9.39 17.30 -26.02
CA LYS A 151 -9.42 18.40 -27.00
C LYS A 151 -9.11 17.91 -28.40
N GLU A 152 -8.06 17.09 -28.56
CA GLU A 152 -7.67 16.51 -29.85
C GLU A 152 -8.75 15.61 -30.43
N ASN A 153 -9.32 14.72 -29.62
CA ASN A 153 -10.43 13.85 -30.02
C ASN A 153 -11.66 14.66 -30.43
N ARG A 154 -12.00 15.74 -29.71
CA ARG A 154 -13.11 16.62 -30.06
C ARG A 154 -12.86 17.38 -31.37
N ALA A 155 -11.63 17.82 -31.60
CA ALA A 155 -11.23 18.50 -32.84
C ALA A 155 -11.31 17.54 -34.04
N ARG A 156 -10.78 16.32 -33.88
CA ARG A 156 -10.81 15.27 -34.90
C ARG A 156 -12.26 14.89 -35.26
N PHE A 157 -13.11 14.66 -34.25
CA PHE A 157 -14.52 14.35 -34.47
C PHE A 157 -15.24 15.48 -35.23
N LYS A 158 -14.98 16.75 -34.88
CA LYS A 158 -15.55 17.91 -35.59
C LYS A 158 -15.08 17.96 -37.05
N ALA A 159 -13.81 17.68 -37.32
CA ALA A 159 -13.26 17.65 -38.67
C ALA A 159 -13.87 16.51 -39.51
N GLU A 160 -14.03 15.31 -38.92
CA GLU A 160 -14.68 14.17 -39.59
C GLU A 160 -16.15 14.44 -39.91
N MET A 161 -16.89 15.08 -38.99
CA MET A 161 -18.29 15.49 -39.23
C MET A 161 -18.40 16.55 -40.33
N GLN A 162 -17.47 17.49 -40.41
CA GLN A 162 -17.43 18.49 -41.48
C GLN A 162 -17.05 17.87 -42.84
N ALA A 163 -16.17 16.86 -42.85
CA ALA A 163 -15.79 16.14 -44.06
C ALA A 163 -16.93 15.26 -44.61
N ARG A 164 -17.77 14.69 -43.73
CA ARG A 164 -18.95 13.88 -44.11
C ARG A 164 -20.19 14.72 -44.48
N GLY A 165 -20.21 16.01 -44.13
CA GLY A 165 -21.33 16.92 -44.35
C GLY A 165 -21.23 17.80 -45.61
N ARG A 166 -20.34 17.52 -46.56
CA ARG A 166 -20.35 18.20 -47.86
C ARG A 166 -21.36 17.51 -48.80
N PRO A 167 -22.34 18.24 -49.38
CA PRO A 167 -23.26 17.71 -50.39
C PRO A 167 -22.53 17.30 -51.67
#